data_AF-A0A0F9GR79-F1
#
_entry.id   AF-A0A0F9GR79-F1
#
_cell.length_a   1.000
_cell.length_b   1.000
_cell.length_c   1.000
_cell.angle_alpha   90.00
_cell.angle_beta   90.00
_cell.angle_gamma   90.00
#
_symmetry.space_group_name_H-M   'P 1'
#
loop_
_entity.id
_entity.type
_entity.pdbx_description
1 polymer ?
#
loop_
_entity_poly.entity_id
_entity_poly.type
_entity_poly.pdbx_seq_one_letter_code
_entity_poly.pdbx_strand_id
1 'polypeptide(L)'
;MEPESTVETALYGHAWQEPLPAIMYQDTQLDEGLIVEQEKIKEQFKIDDQGKANWAIRRIKEAMQRSIEVAKAAEAELTRVKAWRHKAETKESRERDFFESLLRDYAHDELAKGDGKSKSIPLSEGTLKFIKKQPKLHYDNETLIQELESEGLEKLIRRKAEPHLVEIKAALKSGFVIRAITLEEQADSFTVSLNE
;
A
#
# COMPACT_ATOMS: atom_id res chain seq x y z
N MET A 1 49.89 -0.63 12.11
CA MET A 1 48.70 0.24 12.06
C MET A 1 48.00 -0.11 10.76
N GLU A 2 46.79 -0.63 10.89
CA GLU A 2 46.20 -1.62 9.99
C GLU A 2 45.78 -1.11 8.61
N PRO A 3 45.75 -2.02 7.61
CA PRO A 3 45.25 -1.76 6.27
C PRO A 3 43.78 -2.20 6.13
N GLU A 4 42.83 -1.27 6.29
CA GLU A 4 41.40 -1.55 6.07
C GLU A 4 40.78 -0.57 5.05
N SER A 5 41.14 -0.70 3.77
CA SER A 5 40.58 0.20 2.74
C SER A 5 40.17 -0.50 1.43
N THR A 6 40.32 -1.81 1.30
CA THR A 6 40.23 -2.44 -0.04
C THR A 6 39.05 -3.41 -0.21
N VAL A 7 38.43 -3.91 0.86
CA VAL A 7 37.33 -4.90 0.72
C VAL A 7 35.96 -4.23 0.60
N GLU A 8 35.66 -3.19 1.39
CA GLU A 8 34.41 -2.43 1.28
C GLU A 8 34.31 -1.66 -0.05
N THR A 9 35.41 -1.03 -0.48
CA THR A 9 35.47 -0.29 -1.75
C THR A 9 35.27 -1.20 -2.97
N ALA A 10 35.64 -2.48 -2.87
CA ALA A 10 35.47 -3.46 -3.95
C ALA A 10 34.07 -4.10 -3.98
N LEU A 11 33.41 -4.26 -2.81
CA LEU A 11 32.06 -4.82 -2.71
C LEU A 11 30.94 -3.78 -2.96
N TYR A 12 31.21 -2.51 -2.63
CA TYR A 12 30.26 -1.40 -2.71
C TYR A 12 30.61 -0.36 -3.79
N GLY A 13 31.51 -0.73 -4.72
CA GLY A 13 32.04 0.15 -5.76
C GLY A 13 31.00 1.08 -6.37
N HIS A 14 31.27 2.39 -6.29
CA HIS A 14 30.68 3.55 -6.99
C HIS A 14 29.14 3.65 -7.16
N ALA A 15 28.34 2.74 -6.60
CA ALA A 15 26.87 2.73 -6.77
C ALA A 15 26.14 3.81 -5.96
N TRP A 16 26.87 4.59 -5.17
CA TRP A 16 26.36 5.65 -4.29
C TRP A 16 26.77 7.07 -4.72
N GLN A 17 27.42 7.21 -5.87
CA GLN A 17 27.83 8.50 -6.45
C GLN A 17 27.03 8.91 -7.69
N GLU A 18 25.96 8.19 -8.02
CA GLU A 18 24.92 8.79 -8.85
C GLU A 18 23.99 9.57 -7.91
N PRO A 19 24.08 10.92 -7.88
CA PRO A 19 23.04 11.69 -7.22
C PRO A 19 21.70 11.26 -7.84
N LEU A 20 20.67 11.12 -7.00
CA LEU A 20 19.29 11.03 -7.47
C LEU A 20 19.12 12.03 -8.63
N PRO A 21 18.51 11.65 -9.77
CA PRO A 21 18.31 12.60 -10.85
C PRO A 21 17.65 13.81 -10.21
N ALA A 22 18.34 14.95 -10.27
CA ALA A 22 17.84 16.19 -9.73
C ALA A 22 16.45 16.37 -10.33
N ILE A 23 15.41 16.11 -9.53
CA ILE A 23 14.13 16.75 -9.77
C ILE A 23 14.53 18.20 -9.77
N MET A 24 14.47 18.79 -10.96
CA MET A 24 14.78 20.17 -11.22
C MET A 24 13.92 20.99 -10.26
N TYR A 25 14.46 21.29 -9.08
CA TYR A 25 14.27 22.58 -8.46
C TYR A 25 15.03 23.56 -9.36
N GLN A 26 14.52 23.75 -10.59
CA GLN A 26 14.52 25.08 -11.12
C GLN A 26 13.61 25.81 -10.16
N ASP A 27 14.23 26.61 -9.29
CA ASP A 27 13.59 27.76 -8.66
C ASP A 27 12.80 28.46 -9.76
N THR A 28 11.54 28.06 -9.89
CA THR A 28 10.58 28.83 -10.63
C THR A 28 10.35 29.97 -9.66
N GLN A 29 11.08 31.06 -9.81
CA GLN A 29 10.64 32.35 -9.32
C GLN A 29 9.27 32.56 -9.97
N LEU A 30 8.24 32.06 -9.29
CA LEU A 30 6.86 32.28 -9.63
C LEU A 30 6.66 33.76 -9.34
N ASP A 31 6.68 34.57 -10.40
CA ASP A 31 6.42 35.99 -10.33
C ASP A 31 5.06 36.20 -9.64
N GLU A 32 5.09 36.57 -8.36
CA GLU A 32 3.92 36.73 -7.51
C GLU A 32 2.89 37.69 -8.14
N GLY A 33 3.35 38.65 -8.97
CA GLY A 33 2.51 39.57 -9.70
C GLY A 33 1.63 38.90 -10.77
N LEU A 34 2.13 37.84 -11.43
CA LEU A 34 1.42 37.12 -12.48
C LEU A 34 0.32 36.20 -11.92
N ILE A 35 0.48 35.71 -10.69
CA ILE A 35 -0.48 34.83 -10.00
C ILE A 35 -1.73 35.62 -9.61
N VAL A 36 -1.54 36.82 -9.04
CA VAL A 36 -2.63 37.70 -8.57
C VAL A 36 -3.53 38.17 -9.72
N GLU A 37 -2.98 38.41 -10.91
CA GLU A 37 -3.75 38.86 -12.07
C GLU A 37 -4.56 37.71 -12.71
N GLN A 38 -4.02 36.49 -12.74
CA GLN A 38 -4.75 35.31 -13.21
C GLN A 38 -5.89 34.90 -12.26
N GLU A 39 -5.73 35.06 -10.95
CA GLU A 39 -6.79 34.80 -9.98
C GLU A 39 -7.95 35.79 -10.13
N LYS A 40 -7.67 37.09 -10.32
CA LYS A 40 -8.71 38.10 -10.60
C LYS A 40 -9.51 37.82 -11.88
N ILE A 41 -8.86 37.33 -12.94
CA ILE A 41 -9.56 36.97 -14.20
C ILE A 41 -10.46 35.74 -13.99
N LYS A 42 -10.05 34.77 -13.15
CA LYS A 42 -10.88 33.61 -12.79
C LYS A 42 -12.09 34.00 -11.97
N GLU A 43 -11.95 34.93 -11.03
CA GLU A 43 -13.07 35.44 -10.21
C GLU A 43 -14.15 36.14 -11.05
N GLN A 44 -13.80 36.67 -12.23
CA GLN A 44 -14.73 37.37 -13.12
C GLN A 44 -15.31 36.50 -14.25
N PHE A 45 -14.78 35.29 -14.46
CA PHE A 45 -15.24 34.43 -15.54
C PHE A 45 -16.54 33.69 -15.17
N LYS A 46 -17.66 34.12 -15.75
CA LYS A 46 -18.97 33.48 -15.61
C LYS A 46 -19.33 32.67 -16.86
N ILE A 47 -19.80 31.44 -16.64
CA ILE A 47 -20.42 30.61 -17.68
C ILE A 47 -21.92 30.96 -17.73
N ASP A 48 -22.32 31.74 -18.72
CA ASP A 48 -23.68 32.22 -18.93
C ASP A 48 -24.24 31.84 -20.31
N ASP A 49 -23.44 31.19 -21.15
CA ASP A 49 -23.85 30.66 -22.46
C ASP A 49 -23.29 29.25 -22.73
N GLN A 50 -23.91 28.55 -23.68
CA GLN A 50 -23.57 27.18 -24.04
C GLN A 50 -22.15 27.06 -24.62
N GLY A 51 -21.66 28.07 -25.33
CA GLY A 51 -20.30 28.10 -25.87
C GLY A 51 -19.25 28.13 -24.77
N LYS A 52 -19.44 28.97 -23.75
CA LYS A 52 -18.59 29.02 -22.55
C LYS A 52 -18.64 27.72 -21.76
N ALA A 53 -19.81 27.09 -21.65
CA ALA A 53 -19.95 25.78 -21.01
C ALA A 53 -19.16 24.69 -21.75
N ASN A 54 -19.29 24.62 -23.08
CA ASN A 54 -18.51 23.69 -23.91
C ASN A 54 -17.00 23.93 -23.80
N TRP A 55 -16.58 25.21 -23.77
CA TRP A 55 -15.18 25.56 -23.55
C TRP A 55 -14.67 25.10 -22.18
N ALA A 56 -15.46 25.29 -21.12
CA ALA A 56 -15.11 24.81 -19.78
C ALA A 56 -14.97 23.28 -19.73
N ILE A 57 -15.89 22.54 -20.36
CA ILE A 57 -15.80 21.07 -20.50
C ILE A 57 -14.50 20.67 -21.22
N ARG A 58 -14.12 21.38 -22.29
CA ARG A 58 -12.84 21.14 -22.97
C ARG A 58 -11.63 21.41 -22.06
N ARG A 59 -11.66 22.48 -21.26
CA ARG A 59 -10.60 22.77 -20.27
C ARG A 59 -10.49 21.66 -19.22
N ILE A 60 -11.62 21.12 -18.75
CA ILE A 60 -11.65 19.97 -17.84
C ILE A 60 -11.01 18.74 -18.50
N LYS A 61 -11.38 18.41 -19.76
CA LYS A 61 -10.76 17.29 -20.51
C LYS A 61 -9.24 17.45 -20.63
N GLU A 62 -8.77 18.65 -20.99
CA GLU A 62 -7.33 18.95 -21.09
C GLU A 62 -6.62 18.86 -19.73
N ALA A 63 -7.24 19.30 -18.64
CA ALA A 63 -6.69 19.18 -17.29
C ALA A 63 -6.60 17.71 -16.84
N MET A 64 -7.63 16.90 -17.12
CA MET A 64 -7.62 15.47 -16.85
C MET A 64 -6.50 14.77 -17.64
N GLN A 65 -6.30 15.12 -18.91
CA GLN A 65 -5.24 14.54 -19.73
C GLN A 65 -3.84 14.85 -19.15
N ARG A 66 -3.59 16.12 -18.77
CA ARG A 66 -2.34 16.49 -18.08
C ARG A 66 -2.15 15.71 -16.78
N SER A 67 -3.21 15.53 -16.00
CA SER A 67 -3.16 14.76 -14.75
C SER A 67 -2.80 13.30 -15.00
N ILE A 68 -3.33 12.68 -16.06
CA ILE A 68 -3.02 11.30 -16.45
C ILE A 68 -1.54 11.17 -16.84
N GLU A 69 -1.02 12.12 -17.61
CA GLU A 69 0.40 12.14 -18.02
C GLU A 69 1.34 12.26 -16.81
N VAL A 70 1.03 13.16 -15.88
CA VAL A 70 1.77 13.30 -14.61
C VAL A 70 1.70 12.01 -13.80
N ALA A 71 0.51 11.41 -13.66
CA ALA A 71 0.33 10.16 -12.94
C ALA A 71 1.16 9.02 -13.56
N LYS A 72 1.16 8.91 -14.89
CA LYS A 72 1.95 7.92 -15.62
C LYS A 72 3.45 8.10 -15.41
N ALA A 73 3.94 9.34 -15.43
CA ALA A 73 5.35 9.63 -15.15
C ALA A 73 5.73 9.29 -13.70
N ALA A 74 4.88 9.64 -12.74
CA ALA A 74 5.08 9.32 -11.33
C ALA A 74 5.06 7.81 -11.07
N GLU A 75 4.16 7.07 -11.72
CA GLU A 75 4.06 5.61 -11.60
C GLU A 75 5.29 4.91 -12.18
N ALA A 76 5.83 5.40 -13.31
CA ALA A 76 7.06 4.88 -13.89
C ALA A 76 8.25 5.06 -12.93
N GLU A 77 8.35 6.22 -12.27
CA GLU A 77 9.40 6.49 -11.29
C GLU A 77 9.24 5.63 -10.03
N LEU A 78 8.02 5.51 -9.51
CA LEU A 78 7.72 4.63 -8.38
C LEU A 78 8.09 3.17 -8.69
N THR A 79 7.81 2.72 -9.91
CA THR A 79 8.17 1.38 -10.37
C THR A 79 9.68 1.19 -10.39
N ARG A 80 10.43 2.19 -10.89
CA ARG A 80 11.90 2.19 -10.87
C ARG A 80 12.45 2.10 -9.46
N VAL A 81 11.97 2.93 -8.54
CA VAL A 81 12.39 2.93 -7.13
C VAL A 81 12.08 1.60 -6.45
N LYS A 82 10.89 1.04 -6.67
CA LYS A 82 10.52 -0.29 -6.15
C LYS A 82 11.42 -1.38 -6.68
N ALA A 83 11.75 -1.37 -7.96
CA ALA A 83 12.64 -2.34 -8.58
C ALA A 83 14.06 -2.26 -8.02
N TRP A 84 14.60 -1.05 -7.87
CA TRP A 84 15.91 -0.82 -7.24
C TRP A 84 15.92 -1.33 -5.80
N ARG A 85 14.92 -0.97 -5.00
CA ARG A 85 14.77 -1.42 -3.61
C ARG A 85 14.73 -2.95 -3.53
N HIS A 86 13.88 -3.58 -4.35
CA HIS A 86 13.77 -5.04 -4.38
C HIS A 86 15.11 -5.70 -4.72
N LYS A 87 15.89 -5.14 -5.66
CA LYS A 87 17.21 -5.65 -6.01
C LYS A 87 18.19 -5.55 -4.83
N ALA A 88 18.21 -4.42 -4.12
CA ALA A 88 19.03 -4.24 -2.93
C ALA A 88 18.64 -5.22 -1.82
N GLU A 89 17.34 -5.31 -1.49
CA GLU A 89 16.82 -6.25 -0.48
C GLU A 89 17.08 -7.71 -0.85
N THR A 90 17.01 -8.06 -2.14
CA THR A 90 17.32 -9.42 -2.61
C THR A 90 18.78 -9.79 -2.36
N LYS A 91 19.72 -8.84 -2.52
CA LYS A 91 21.13 -9.08 -2.23
C LYS A 91 21.32 -9.41 -0.75
N GLU A 92 20.82 -8.54 0.13
CA GLU A 92 20.92 -8.72 1.58
C GLU A 92 20.18 -9.97 2.07
N SER A 93 19.03 -10.28 1.46
CA SER A 93 18.29 -11.51 1.76
C SER A 93 19.10 -12.75 1.45
N ARG A 94 19.80 -12.81 0.31
CA ARG A 94 20.63 -13.97 -0.04
C ARG A 94 21.77 -14.19 0.94
N GLU A 95 22.40 -13.10 1.39
CA GLU A 95 23.46 -13.17 2.40
C GLU A 95 22.92 -13.67 3.74
N ARG A 96 21.78 -13.12 4.19
CA ARG A 96 21.09 -13.61 5.38
C ARG A 96 20.74 -15.09 5.26
N ASP A 97 20.11 -15.50 4.15
CA ASP A 97 19.66 -16.88 3.94
C ASP A 97 20.85 -17.86 3.92
N PHE A 98 21.99 -17.44 3.34
CA PHE A 98 23.25 -18.19 3.39
C PHE A 98 23.71 -18.42 4.84
N PHE A 99 23.83 -17.36 5.65
CA PHE A 99 24.26 -17.51 7.04
C PHE A 99 23.23 -18.25 7.91
N GLU A 100 21.93 -18.05 7.68
CA GLU A 100 20.87 -18.80 8.37
C GLU A 100 20.96 -20.30 8.09
N SER A 101 21.34 -20.71 6.87
CA SER A 101 21.57 -22.12 6.55
C SER A 101 22.73 -22.72 7.35
N LEU A 102 23.87 -22.01 7.42
CA LEU A 102 25.04 -22.45 8.18
C LEU A 102 24.74 -22.52 9.68
N LEU A 103 24.02 -21.54 10.21
CA LEU A 103 23.59 -21.51 11.61
C LEU A 103 22.62 -22.63 11.94
N ARG A 104 21.76 -23.03 11.00
CA ARG A 104 20.85 -24.16 11.17
C ARG A 104 21.62 -25.47 11.29
N ASP A 105 22.60 -25.70 10.42
CA ASP A 105 23.42 -26.91 10.44
C ASP A 105 24.24 -26.98 11.73
N TYR A 106 24.91 -25.88 12.09
CA TYR A 106 25.62 -25.74 13.36
C TYR A 106 24.70 -26.03 14.57
N ALA A 107 23.51 -25.43 14.61
CA ALA A 107 22.58 -25.62 15.72
C ALA A 107 22.07 -27.06 15.81
N HIS A 108 21.93 -27.75 14.67
CA HIS A 108 21.55 -29.15 14.64
C HIS A 108 22.64 -30.02 15.29
N ASP A 109 23.89 -29.84 14.86
CA ASP A 109 25.04 -30.60 15.36
C ASP A 109 25.30 -30.34 16.85
N GLU A 110 25.21 -29.09 17.30
CA GLU A 110 25.41 -28.73 18.70
C GLU A 110 24.32 -29.30 19.62
N LEU A 111 23.05 -29.25 19.19
CA LEU A 111 21.96 -29.83 19.99
C LEU A 111 22.03 -31.36 20.04
N ALA A 112 22.56 -32.00 19.00
CA ALA A 112 22.78 -33.45 18.98
C ALA A 112 23.84 -33.92 19.99
N LYS A 113 24.76 -33.04 20.40
CA LYS A 113 25.77 -33.34 21.43
C LYS A 113 25.22 -33.29 22.87
N GLY A 114 24.09 -32.63 23.10
CA GLY A 114 23.50 -32.44 24.42
C GLY A 114 22.50 -33.53 24.81
N ASP A 115 21.98 -33.45 26.04
CA ASP A 115 21.00 -34.40 26.63
C ASP A 115 19.60 -34.38 25.96
N GLY A 116 19.42 -33.71 24.82
CA GLY A 116 18.15 -33.57 24.09
C GLY A 116 17.07 -32.72 24.81
N LYS A 117 17.38 -32.17 25.99
CA LYS A 117 16.43 -31.36 26.80
C LYS A 117 16.31 -29.92 26.33
N SER A 118 17.40 -29.32 25.84
CA SER A 118 17.40 -27.96 25.30
C SER A 118 17.10 -27.96 23.81
N LYS A 119 16.35 -26.98 23.33
CA LYS A 119 16.12 -26.71 21.90
C LYS A 119 16.66 -25.34 21.47
N SER A 120 17.50 -24.75 22.31
CA SER A 120 18.04 -23.41 22.13
C SER A 120 19.52 -23.33 22.50
N ILE A 121 20.28 -22.56 21.72
CA ILE A 121 21.70 -22.28 21.92
C ILE A 121 21.84 -20.75 22.07
N PRO A 122 22.07 -20.23 23.28
CA PRO A 122 22.35 -18.80 23.49
C PRO A 122 23.78 -18.47 23.04
N LEU A 123 23.94 -17.33 22.35
CA LEU A 123 25.20 -16.73 21.90
C LEU A 123 25.26 -15.27 22.38
N SER A 124 26.42 -14.62 22.29
CA SER A 124 26.56 -13.22 22.73
C SER A 124 25.67 -12.24 21.94
N GLU A 125 25.55 -12.46 20.63
CA GLU A 125 24.79 -11.60 19.71
C GLU A 125 23.38 -12.13 19.38
N GLY A 126 22.96 -13.27 19.95
CA GLY A 126 21.68 -13.85 19.58
C GLY A 126 21.38 -15.21 20.19
N THR A 127 20.31 -15.87 19.70
CA THR A 127 19.93 -17.20 20.17
C THR A 127 19.39 -18.03 19.02
N LEU A 128 19.99 -19.21 18.81
CA LEU A 128 19.51 -20.19 17.85
C LEU A 128 18.46 -21.05 18.52
N LYS A 129 17.29 -21.24 17.90
CA LYS A 129 16.21 -22.06 18.47
C LYS A 129 15.42 -22.79 17.39
N PHE A 130 15.07 -24.04 17.65
CA PHE A 130 14.12 -24.79 16.84
C PHE A 130 12.73 -24.73 17.47
N ILE A 131 11.80 -24.03 16.82
CA ILE A 131 10.40 -23.93 17.25
C ILE A 131 9.54 -24.83 16.37
N LYS A 132 8.75 -25.70 17.01
CA LYS A 132 7.71 -26.47 16.31
C LYS A 132 6.58 -25.52 15.89
N LYS A 133 6.37 -25.38 14.58
CA LYS A 133 5.23 -24.62 14.04
C LYS A 133 3.94 -25.44 14.18
N GLN A 134 2.81 -24.77 14.43
CA GLN A 134 1.50 -25.42 14.37
C GLN A 134 1.20 -25.85 12.93
N PRO A 135 0.49 -26.97 12.71
CA PRO A 135 0.07 -27.38 11.39
C PRO A 135 -0.76 -26.29 10.70
N LYS A 136 -0.54 -26.11 9.38
CA LYS A 136 -1.43 -25.27 8.57
C LYS A 136 -2.69 -26.07 8.25
N LEU A 137 -3.84 -25.47 8.53
CA LEU A 137 -5.13 -26.01 8.10
C LEU A 137 -5.41 -25.50 6.68
N HIS A 138 -5.68 -26.42 5.76
CA HIS A 138 -6.16 -26.12 4.42
C HIS A 138 -7.62 -26.54 4.35
N TYR A 139 -8.52 -25.57 4.18
CA TYR A 139 -9.96 -25.81 4.14
C TYR A 139 -10.62 -24.80 3.21
N ASP A 140 -11.73 -25.23 2.62
CA ASP A 140 -12.66 -24.33 1.94
C ASP A 140 -13.71 -23.85 2.95
N ASN A 141 -13.95 -22.54 2.99
CA ASN A 141 -14.84 -21.95 4.00
C ASN A 141 -16.28 -22.43 3.83
N GLU A 142 -16.78 -22.52 2.59
CA GLU A 142 -18.18 -22.86 2.32
C GLU A 142 -18.44 -24.32 2.68
N THR A 143 -17.57 -25.22 2.21
CA THR A 143 -17.67 -26.65 2.48
C THR A 143 -17.57 -26.93 3.98
N LEU A 144 -16.62 -26.28 4.68
CA LEU A 144 -16.46 -26.46 6.13
C LEU A 144 -17.65 -25.93 6.92
N ILE A 145 -18.21 -24.78 6.55
CA ILE A 145 -19.39 -24.22 7.24
C ILE A 145 -20.60 -25.15 7.05
N GLN A 146 -20.81 -25.69 5.83
CA GLN A 146 -21.90 -26.62 5.57
C GLN A 146 -21.78 -27.91 6.40
N GLU A 147 -20.58 -28.49 6.46
CA GLU A 147 -20.31 -29.67 7.29
C GLU A 147 -20.59 -29.39 8.77
N LEU A 148 -20.05 -28.29 9.31
CA LEU A 148 -20.27 -27.88 10.69
C LEU A 148 -21.75 -27.59 11.01
N GLU A 149 -22.52 -27.04 10.06
CA GLU A 149 -23.96 -26.84 10.21
C GLU A 149 -24.72 -28.17 10.21
N SER A 150 -24.38 -29.08 9.29
CA SER A 150 -25.01 -30.40 9.19
C SER A 150 -24.77 -31.28 10.42
N GLU A 151 -23.61 -31.12 11.07
CA GLU A 151 -23.24 -31.84 12.28
C GLU A 151 -23.74 -31.15 13.57
N GLY A 152 -24.39 -29.99 13.45
CA GLY A 152 -24.90 -29.22 14.60
C GLY A 152 -23.78 -28.69 15.50
N LEU A 153 -22.64 -28.34 14.92
CA LEU A 153 -21.47 -27.81 15.64
C LEU A 153 -21.46 -26.28 15.63
N GLU A 154 -22.56 -25.62 16.00
CA GLU A 154 -22.67 -24.15 15.88
C GLU A 154 -21.61 -23.39 16.71
N LYS A 155 -21.10 -23.99 17.79
CA LYS A 155 -20.03 -23.40 18.62
C LYS A 155 -18.72 -23.17 17.84
N LEU A 156 -18.51 -23.89 16.74
CA LEU A 156 -17.33 -23.75 15.88
C LEU A 156 -17.55 -22.73 14.76
N ILE A 157 -18.77 -22.19 14.62
CA ILE A 157 -19.13 -21.25 13.57
C ILE A 157 -19.26 -19.85 14.16
N ARG A 158 -18.46 -18.91 13.65
CA ARG A 158 -18.58 -17.49 14.00
C ARG A 158 -19.54 -16.79 13.04
N ARG A 159 -20.65 -16.25 13.56
CA ARG A 159 -21.56 -15.37 12.80
C ARG A 159 -21.24 -13.90 13.07
N LYS A 160 -21.26 -13.09 12.01
CA LYS A 160 -21.14 -11.62 12.10
C LYS A 160 -22.49 -11.02 11.72
N ALA A 161 -23.07 -10.22 12.62
CA ALA A 161 -24.28 -9.46 12.32
C ALA A 161 -23.88 -8.09 11.75
N GLU A 162 -24.43 -7.73 10.59
CA GLU A 162 -24.23 -6.42 9.96
C GLU A 162 -25.57 -5.81 9.58
N PRO A 163 -25.73 -4.48 9.67
CA PRO A 163 -26.98 -3.81 9.32
C PRO A 163 -27.23 -3.91 7.81
N HIS A 164 -28.42 -4.40 7.44
CA HIS A 164 -28.80 -4.52 6.05
C HIS A 164 -29.29 -3.16 5.49
N LEU A 165 -28.34 -2.30 5.12
CA LEU A 165 -28.60 -0.90 4.78
C LEU A 165 -29.63 -0.67 3.66
N VAL A 166 -29.77 -1.61 2.72
CA VAL A 166 -30.76 -1.50 1.62
C VAL A 166 -32.19 -1.59 2.17
N GLU A 167 -32.51 -2.68 2.86
CA GLU A 167 -33.79 -2.87 3.57
C GLU A 167 -34.06 -1.77 4.61
N ILE A 168 -33.03 -1.34 5.33
CA ILE A 168 -33.15 -0.21 6.27
C ILE A 168 -33.58 1.07 5.54
N LYS A 169 -32.96 1.41 4.40
CA LYS A 169 -33.37 2.57 3.59
C LYS A 169 -34.79 2.42 3.04
N ALA A 170 -35.18 1.21 2.64
CA ALA A 170 -36.53 0.93 2.17
C ALA A 170 -37.57 1.13 3.28
N ALA A 171 -37.28 0.63 4.50
CA ALA A 171 -38.12 0.81 5.67
C ALA A 171 -38.25 2.28 6.09
N LEU A 172 -37.15 3.06 6.04
CA LEU A 172 -37.19 4.50 6.30
C LEU A 172 -38.08 5.24 5.28
N LYS A 173 -38.03 4.85 4.00
CA LYS A 173 -38.90 5.42 2.95
C LYS A 173 -40.38 5.08 3.15
N SER A 174 -40.71 3.93 3.73
CA SER A 174 -42.11 3.54 4.02
C SER A 174 -42.67 4.14 5.30
N GLY A 175 -41.91 5.03 5.96
CA GLY A 175 -42.34 5.73 7.18
C GLY A 175 -41.98 5.01 8.48
N PHE A 176 -41.19 3.93 8.43
CA PHE A 176 -40.67 3.29 9.63
C PHE A 176 -39.57 4.14 10.26
N VAL A 177 -39.64 4.38 11.57
CA VAL A 177 -38.66 5.20 12.29
C VAL A 177 -37.70 4.32 13.08
N ILE A 178 -36.42 4.38 12.74
CA ILE A 178 -35.34 3.72 13.49
C ILE A 178 -34.64 4.76 14.35
N ARG A 179 -34.74 4.64 15.67
CA ARG A 179 -34.19 5.62 16.64
C ARG A 179 -32.69 5.88 16.49
N ALA A 180 -31.95 4.92 15.94
CA ALA A 180 -30.50 5.01 15.76
C ALA A 180 -30.08 5.67 14.43
N ILE A 181 -31.02 6.11 13.59
CA ILE A 181 -30.72 6.71 12.28
C ILE A 181 -31.29 8.13 12.22
N THR A 182 -30.43 9.08 11.94
CA THR A 182 -30.80 10.47 11.60
C THR A 182 -30.86 10.59 10.08
N LEU A 183 -32.00 11.03 9.54
CA LEU A 183 -32.14 11.32 8.12
C LEU A 183 -31.79 12.79 7.87
N GLU A 184 -30.71 13.03 7.15
CA GLU A 184 -30.33 14.35 6.65
C GLU A 184 -30.55 14.39 5.13
N GLU A 185 -31.36 15.34 4.65
CA GLU A 185 -31.49 15.58 3.22
C GLU A 185 -30.23 16.26 2.71
N GLN A 186 -29.52 15.58 1.80
CA GLN A 186 -28.35 16.12 1.11
C GLN A 186 -28.80 16.79 -0.19
N ALA A 187 -28.13 17.89 -0.55
CA ALA A 187 -28.34 18.54 -1.83
C ALA A 187 -28.01 17.59 -2.99
N ASP A 188 -28.65 17.84 -4.14
CA ASP A 188 -28.41 17.08 -5.35
C ASP A 188 -26.92 17.10 -5.73
N SER A 189 -26.40 15.94 -6.13
CA SER A 189 -25.03 15.83 -6.62
C SER A 189 -24.93 16.36 -8.05
N PHE A 190 -24.00 17.29 -8.30
CA PHE A 190 -23.65 17.74 -9.65
C PHE A 190 -22.50 16.91 -10.22
N THR A 191 -22.66 16.41 -11.45
CA THR A 191 -21.66 15.59 -12.14
C THR A 191 -21.43 16.11 -13.55
N VAL A 192 -20.17 16.18 -13.98
CA VAL A 192 -19.79 16.48 -15.38
C VAL A 192 -19.30 15.19 -16.04
N SER A 193 -20.07 14.65 -16.97
CA SER A 193 -19.67 13.50 -17.79
C SER A 193 -19.00 13.99 -19.07
N LEU A 194 -17.79 13.50 -19.36
CA LEU A 194 -17.10 13.80 -20.61
C LEU A 194 -17.43 12.72 -21.63
N ASN A 195 -17.76 13.13 -22.85
CA ASN A 195 -17.88 12.21 -23.98
C ASN A 195 -16.47 11.82 -24.48
N GLU A 196 -16.33 10.57 -24.91
CA GLU A 196 -15.09 10.04 -25.51
C GLU A 196 -14.66 10.86 -26.74
#